data_AF-A0A7Y2ANQ3-F1
#
_entry.id   AF-A0A7Y2ANQ3-F1
#
_cell.length_a   1.000
_cell.length_b   1.000
_cell.length_c   1.000
_cell.angle_alpha   90.00
_cell.angle_beta   90.00
_cell.angle_gamma   90.00
#
_symmetry.space_group_name_H-M   'P 1'
#
loop_
_entity.id
_entity.type
_entity.pdbx_description
1 polymer ?
#
loop_
_entity_poly.entity_id
_entity_poly.type
_entity_poly.pdbx_seq_one_letter_code
_entity_poly.pdbx_strand_id
1 'polypeptide(L)'
;MNSASQAQATQSASDRIELPGENLTLQETLRVMDVAREMRERRETAEEMFRRDDIRKNLRDKLMRTARLSGDNVTEAEIDAAIAQYMERLHTFEAPPSGLNNFIAHCWIWRDRIMWGAGSIAVSVGALWYLFG
;
A
#
# COMPACT_ATOMS: atom_id res chain seq x y z
N MET A 1 -66.53 -23.55 -41.80
CA MET A 1 -65.83 -22.58 -42.68
C MET A 1 -65.93 -21.24 -41.96
N ASN A 2 -64.90 -20.64 -41.35
CA ASN A 2 -63.46 -20.73 -41.55
C ASN A 2 -62.69 -20.47 -40.26
N SER A 3 -61.54 -21.13 -40.18
CA SER A 3 -60.43 -20.96 -39.23
C SER A 3 -59.59 -19.72 -39.57
N ALA A 4 -58.75 -19.32 -38.60
CA ALA A 4 -57.54 -18.50 -38.75
C ALA A 4 -57.79 -17.00 -39.06
N SER A 5 -57.11 -16.04 -38.44
CA SER A 5 -55.73 -16.05 -38.01
C SER A 5 -55.54 -15.08 -36.85
N GLN A 6 -54.85 -15.55 -35.83
CA GLN A 6 -54.08 -14.72 -34.91
C GLN A 6 -53.09 -13.88 -35.74
N ALA A 7 -53.18 -12.57 -35.62
CA ALA A 7 -52.05 -11.67 -35.85
C ALA A 7 -51.90 -10.81 -34.60
N GLN A 8 -51.70 -11.50 -33.48
CA GLN A 8 -51.15 -10.92 -32.27
C GLN A 8 -49.70 -10.61 -32.63
N ALA A 9 -49.50 -9.44 -33.23
CA ALA A 9 -48.19 -8.85 -33.45
C ALA A 9 -47.56 -8.69 -32.07
N THR A 10 -46.79 -9.71 -31.71
CA THR A 10 -45.55 -9.67 -30.96
C THR A 10 -45.29 -8.26 -30.44
N GLN A 11 -45.87 -7.96 -29.27
CA GLN A 11 -45.34 -6.96 -28.37
C GLN A 11 -43.95 -7.49 -27.98
N SER A 12 -42.98 -7.24 -28.85
CA SER A 12 -41.57 -7.40 -28.56
C SER A 12 -41.30 -6.49 -27.38
N ALA A 13 -41.39 -7.06 -26.17
CA ALA A 13 -40.26 -7.27 -25.28
C ALA A 13 -38.96 -6.53 -25.69
N SER A 14 -39.05 -5.23 -25.89
CA SER A 14 -38.06 -4.29 -25.43
C SER A 14 -38.61 -3.89 -24.05
N ASP A 15 -38.40 -4.64 -22.98
CA ASP A 15 -37.11 -4.71 -22.27
C ASP A 15 -36.19 -3.52 -22.61
N ARG A 16 -36.77 -2.32 -22.62
CA ARG A 16 -36.02 -1.09 -22.46
C ARG A 16 -35.61 -1.13 -21.00
N ILE A 17 -34.43 -1.68 -20.76
CA ILE A 17 -33.67 -1.46 -19.55
C ILE A 17 -33.56 0.07 -19.42
N GLU A 18 -34.47 0.68 -18.66
CA GLU A 18 -34.31 2.07 -18.22
C GLU A 18 -33.06 2.09 -17.37
N LEU A 19 -31.97 2.58 -17.95
CA LEU A 19 -30.74 2.79 -17.23
C LEU A 19 -31.03 3.84 -16.13
N PRO A 20 -30.71 3.55 -14.87
CA PRO A 20 -30.90 4.51 -13.78
C PRO A 20 -30.06 5.77 -14.07
N GLY A 21 -30.70 6.79 -14.66
CA GLY A 21 -30.00 7.91 -15.27
C GLY A 21 -30.82 8.80 -16.20
N GLU A 22 -31.93 8.34 -16.77
CA GLU A 22 -32.58 9.05 -17.88
C GLU A 22 -33.44 10.25 -17.47
N ASN A 23 -33.75 10.44 -16.17
CA ASN A 23 -34.47 11.61 -15.63
C ASN A 23 -33.99 12.02 -14.22
N LEU A 24 -32.68 12.09 -13.98
CA LEU A 24 -32.17 12.57 -12.69
C LEU A 24 -32.18 14.10 -12.64
N THR A 25 -32.83 14.67 -11.63
CA THR A 25 -32.70 16.11 -11.34
C THR A 25 -31.25 16.43 -10.95
N LEU A 26 -30.77 17.66 -11.17
CA LEU A 26 -29.38 18.06 -10.84
C LEU A 26 -28.97 17.71 -9.39
N GLN A 27 -29.91 17.77 -8.46
CA GLN A 27 -29.70 17.41 -7.05
C GLN A 27 -29.47 15.92 -6.86
N GLU A 28 -30.14 15.09 -7.65
CA GLU A 28 -30.05 13.63 -7.59
C GLU A 28 -28.72 13.13 -8.16
N THR A 29 -28.23 13.76 -9.23
CA THR A 29 -26.88 13.51 -9.78
C THR A 29 -25.79 13.86 -8.75
N LEU A 30 -25.90 15.00 -8.05
CA LEU A 30 -24.96 15.35 -6.98
C LEU A 30 -25.00 14.33 -5.83
N ARG A 31 -26.19 13.89 -5.44
CA ARG A 31 -26.36 12.87 -4.39
C ARG A 31 -25.74 11.53 -4.77
N VAL A 32 -25.88 11.11 -6.03
CA VAL A 32 -25.24 9.88 -6.54
C VAL A 32 -23.72 10.03 -6.56
N MET A 33 -23.19 11.22 -6.89
CA MET A 33 -21.75 11.48 -6.83
C MET A 33 -21.20 11.44 -5.40
N ASP A 34 -21.94 11.98 -4.43
CA ASP A 34 -21.55 11.93 -3.01
C ASP A 34 -21.50 10.49 -2.49
N VAL A 35 -22.51 9.67 -2.85
CA VAL A 35 -22.53 8.24 -2.54
C VAL A 35 -21.39 7.50 -3.24
N ALA A 36 -21.10 7.83 -4.49
CA ALA A 36 -19.98 7.23 -5.22
C ALA A 36 -18.62 7.58 -4.60
N ARG A 37 -18.48 8.80 -4.05
CA ARG A 37 -17.28 9.24 -3.34
C ARG A 37 -17.12 8.51 -2.01
N GLU A 38 -18.20 8.39 -1.24
CA GLU A 38 -18.22 7.60 0.01
C GLU A 38 -17.88 6.12 -0.26
N MET A 39 -18.43 5.53 -1.33
CA MET A 39 -18.12 4.16 -1.73
C MET A 39 -16.67 3.98 -2.17
N ARG A 40 -16.05 4.99 -2.81
CA ARG A 40 -14.63 4.98 -3.16
C ARG A 40 -13.73 5.06 -1.93
N GLU A 41 -14.06 5.92 -0.98
CA GLU A 41 -13.30 6.09 0.27
C GLU A 41 -13.39 4.84 1.17
N ARG A 42 -14.57 4.21 1.23
CA ARG A 42 -14.75 2.89 1.86
C ARG A 42 -13.97 1.78 1.14
N ARG A 43 -13.81 1.87 -0.18
CA ARG A 43 -13.03 0.90 -0.96
C ARG A 43 -11.53 0.97 -0.67
N GLU A 44 -10.97 2.16 -0.49
CA GLU A 44 -9.56 2.32 -0.09
C GLU A 44 -9.29 1.70 1.29
N THR A 45 -10.20 1.91 2.25
CA THR A 45 -10.11 1.32 3.60
C THR A 45 -10.32 -0.20 3.58
N ALA A 46 -11.21 -0.71 2.74
CA ALA A 46 -11.40 -2.15 2.56
C ALA A 46 -10.18 -2.79 1.90
N GLU A 47 -9.62 -2.18 0.85
CA GLU A 47 -8.42 -2.68 0.16
C GLU A 47 -7.20 -2.77 1.08
N GLU A 48 -7.07 -1.90 2.09
CA GLU A 48 -6.03 -2.00 3.12
C GLU A 48 -6.21 -3.23 4.04
N MET A 49 -7.44 -3.56 4.44
CA MET A 49 -7.71 -4.77 5.21
C MET A 49 -7.57 -6.04 4.35
N PHE A 50 -8.02 -6.01 3.10
CA PHE A 50 -7.96 -7.14 2.16
C PHE A 50 -6.53 -7.46 1.71
N ARG A 51 -5.61 -6.48 1.65
CA ARG A 51 -4.21 -6.72 1.25
C ARG A 51 -3.47 -7.68 2.17
N ARG A 52 -3.69 -7.66 3.49
CA ARG A 52 -2.93 -8.53 4.41
C ARG A 52 -3.30 -10.00 4.26
N ASP A 53 -4.58 -10.30 4.23
CA ASP A 53 -5.07 -11.68 4.19
C ASP A 53 -4.93 -12.30 2.79
N ASP A 54 -5.13 -11.50 1.73
CA ASP A 54 -4.93 -11.97 0.35
C ASP A 54 -3.46 -12.26 0.04
N ILE A 55 -2.53 -11.44 0.55
CA ILE A 55 -1.09 -11.69 0.39
C ILE A 55 -0.69 -12.98 1.10
N ARG A 56 -1.15 -13.20 2.34
CA ARG A 56 -0.87 -14.45 3.08
C ARG A 56 -1.42 -15.67 2.35
N LYS A 57 -2.65 -15.61 1.85
CA LYS A 57 -3.28 -16.71 1.12
C LYS A 57 -2.59 -17.00 -0.22
N ASN A 58 -2.22 -15.96 -0.97
CA ASN A 58 -1.49 -16.09 -2.23
C ASN A 58 -0.09 -16.68 -2.02
N LEU A 59 0.60 -16.25 -0.95
CA LEU A 59 1.94 -16.74 -0.61
C LEU A 59 1.90 -18.22 -0.20
N ARG A 60 0.89 -18.61 0.60
CA ARG A 60 0.63 -20.02 0.95
C ARG A 60 0.42 -20.89 -0.28
N ASP A 61 -0.45 -20.48 -1.20
CA ASP A 61 -0.77 -21.26 -2.40
C ASP A 61 0.47 -21.45 -3.30
N LYS A 62 1.28 -20.39 -3.47
CA LYS A 62 2.55 -20.46 -4.20
C LYS A 62 3.55 -21.40 -3.54
N LEU A 63 3.77 -21.27 -2.22
CA LEU A 63 4.71 -22.11 -1.48
C LEU A 63 4.27 -23.59 -1.49
N MET A 64 2.98 -23.87 -1.32
CA MET A 64 2.42 -25.22 -1.41
C MET A 64 2.63 -25.82 -2.80
N ARG A 65 2.42 -25.03 -3.86
CA ARG A 65 2.64 -25.47 -5.24
C ARG A 65 4.12 -25.75 -5.52
N THR A 66 5.02 -24.91 -5.04
CA THR A 66 6.47 -25.11 -5.21
C THR A 66 6.97 -26.30 -4.41
N ALA A 67 6.53 -26.50 -3.16
CA ALA A 67 6.88 -27.66 -2.34
C ALA A 67 6.47 -28.99 -3.02
N ARG A 68 5.26 -29.04 -3.58
CA ARG A 68 4.77 -30.21 -4.34
C ARG A 68 5.59 -30.49 -5.60
N LEU A 69 6.09 -29.44 -6.28
CA LEU A 69 6.94 -29.58 -7.46
C LEU A 69 8.37 -30.00 -7.10
N SER A 70 8.89 -29.57 -5.95
CA SER A 70 10.22 -29.91 -5.45
C SER A 70 10.29 -31.26 -4.73
N GLY A 71 9.15 -31.88 -4.44
CA GLY A 71 9.09 -33.17 -3.72
C GLY A 71 9.31 -33.06 -2.21
N ASP A 72 9.29 -31.84 -1.66
CA ASP A 72 9.40 -31.61 -0.23
C ASP A 72 8.05 -31.87 0.46
N ASN A 73 8.07 -32.70 1.51
CA ASN A 73 6.90 -32.97 2.35
C ASN A 73 6.77 -31.86 3.39
N VAL A 74 6.27 -30.70 2.96
CA VAL A 74 6.00 -29.57 3.86
C VAL A 74 4.51 -29.58 4.20
N THR A 75 4.19 -29.52 5.49
CA THR A 75 2.80 -29.48 5.95
C THR A 75 2.23 -28.06 5.82
N GLU A 76 0.90 -27.95 5.68
CA GLU A 76 0.22 -26.65 5.62
C GLU A 76 0.46 -25.80 6.87
N ALA A 77 0.64 -26.44 8.02
CA ALA A 77 0.92 -25.78 9.30
C ALA A 77 2.34 -25.20 9.35
N GLU A 78 3.34 -25.91 8.80
CA GLU A 78 4.72 -25.42 8.73
C GLU A 78 4.84 -24.22 7.78
N ILE A 79 4.16 -24.26 6.64
CA ILE A 79 4.13 -23.14 5.69
C ILE A 79 3.48 -21.92 6.34
N ASP A 80 2.36 -22.08 7.03
CA ASP A 80 1.70 -20.98 7.74
C ASP A 80 2.58 -20.37 8.84
N ALA A 81 3.27 -21.22 9.61
CA ALA A 81 4.20 -20.77 10.65
C ALA A 81 5.37 -19.97 10.05
N ALA A 82 5.93 -20.45 8.93
CA ALA A 82 7.00 -19.74 8.23
C ALA A 82 6.53 -18.40 7.64
N ILE A 83 5.31 -18.33 7.08
CA ILE A 83 4.72 -17.09 6.58
C ILE A 83 4.48 -16.11 7.72
N ALA A 84 3.99 -16.58 8.86
CA ALA A 84 3.79 -15.74 10.04
C ALA A 84 5.12 -15.12 10.52
N GLN A 85 6.17 -15.92 10.65
CA GLN A 85 7.50 -15.44 11.01
C GLN A 85 8.07 -14.46 9.98
N TYR A 86 7.87 -14.72 8.68
CA TYR A 86 8.30 -13.82 7.61
C TYR A 86 7.57 -12.48 7.67
N MET A 87 6.25 -12.48 7.84
CA MET A 87 5.43 -11.27 7.96
C MET A 87 5.78 -10.46 9.22
N GLU A 88 6.13 -11.13 10.32
CA GLU A 88 6.59 -10.49 11.55
C GLU A 88 7.96 -9.81 11.36
N ARG A 89 8.87 -10.44 10.60
CA ARG A 89 10.17 -9.85 10.26
C ARG A 89 10.13 -8.80 9.16
N LEU A 90 9.11 -8.79 8.31
CA LEU A 90 9.01 -7.87 7.17
C LEU A 90 8.98 -6.39 7.60
N HIS A 91 8.56 -6.12 8.84
CA HIS A 91 8.52 -4.78 9.41
C HIS A 91 9.65 -4.49 10.41
N THR A 92 10.65 -5.37 10.51
CA THR A 92 11.80 -5.10 11.38
C THR A 92 12.79 -4.21 10.65
N PHE A 93 12.97 -3.00 11.17
CA PHE A 93 14.00 -2.06 10.71
C PHE A 93 15.38 -2.67 10.96
N GLU A 94 16.10 -3.02 9.90
CA GLU A 94 17.49 -3.44 9.99
C GLU A 94 18.36 -2.19 9.94
N ALA A 95 18.94 -1.79 11.09
CA ALA A 95 19.81 -0.64 11.13
C ALA A 95 21.04 -0.91 10.24
N PRO A 96 21.49 0.06 9.42
CA PRO A 96 22.70 -0.11 8.64
C PRO A 96 23.87 -0.40 9.60
N PRO A 97 24.77 -1.33 9.26
CA PRO A 97 25.91 -1.65 10.12
C PRO A 97 26.64 -0.36 10.47
N SER A 98 27.02 -0.21 11.73
CA SER A 98 27.72 0.97 12.26
C SER A 98 29.12 1.10 11.66
N GLY A 99 29.18 1.58 10.41
CA GLY A 99 30.39 1.76 9.64
C GLY A 99 30.81 3.22 9.50
N LEU A 100 32.06 3.44 9.09
CA LEU A 100 32.66 4.76 8.81
C LEU A 100 31.79 5.64 7.89
N ASN A 101 31.05 5.03 6.95
CA ASN A 101 30.12 5.76 6.07
C ASN A 101 28.98 6.43 6.84
N ASN A 102 28.45 5.79 7.90
CA ASN A 102 27.40 6.37 8.72
C ASN A 102 27.95 7.52 9.56
N PHE A 103 29.19 7.42 10.04
CA PHE A 103 29.87 8.52 10.75
C PHE A 103 30.12 9.72 9.83
N ILE A 104 30.61 9.50 8.60
CA ILE A 104 30.81 10.57 7.62
C ILE A 104 29.46 11.22 7.24
N ALA A 105 28.40 10.43 7.09
CA ALA A 105 27.05 10.95 6.85
C ALA A 105 26.57 11.85 8.01
N HIS A 106 26.78 11.43 9.27
CA HIS A 106 26.47 12.25 10.44
C HIS A 106 27.33 13.52 10.49
N CYS A 107 28.63 13.44 10.19
CA CYS A 107 29.51 14.60 10.08
C CYS A 107 29.07 15.56 8.98
N TRP A 108 28.53 15.08 7.86
CA TRP A 108 28.04 15.94 6.77
C TRP A 108 26.78 16.70 7.16
N ILE A 109 25.82 16.04 7.81
CA ILE A 109 24.59 16.70 8.29
C ILE A 109 24.93 17.75 9.35
N TRP A 110 25.93 17.50 10.19
CA TRP A 110 26.36 18.41 11.25
C TRP A 110 27.51 19.34 10.86
N ARG A 111 27.85 19.43 9.57
CA ARG A 111 29.04 20.16 9.08
C ARG A 111 29.09 21.60 9.58
N ASP A 112 27.96 22.30 9.61
CA ASP A 112 27.89 23.69 10.02
C ASP A 112 28.20 23.81 11.52
N ARG A 113 27.68 22.88 12.33
CA ARG A 113 27.93 22.83 13.77
C ARG A 113 29.38 22.47 14.10
N ILE A 114 29.98 21.57 13.32
CA ILE A 114 31.41 21.21 13.43
C ILE A 114 32.28 22.42 13.05
N MET A 115 31.94 23.14 11.98
CA MET A 115 32.68 24.34 11.56
C MET A 115 32.63 25.46 12.62
N TRP A 116 31.44 25.73 13.19
CA TRP A 116 31.31 26.69 14.29
C TRP A 116 32.10 26.26 15.53
N GLY A 117 32.07 24.98 15.89
CA GLY A 117 32.85 24.43 17.01
C GLY A 117 34.36 24.50 16.79
N ALA A 118 34.83 24.13 15.60
CA ALA A 118 36.24 24.22 15.25
C ALA A 118 36.73 25.67 15.23
N GLY A 119 35.90 26.58 14.68
CA GLY A 119 36.18 28.01 14.67
C GLY A 119 36.30 28.60 16.08
N SER A 120 35.39 28.25 16.99
CA SER A 120 35.43 28.76 18.37
C SER A 120 36.66 28.26 19.14
N ILE A 121 37.06 27.00 18.92
CA ILE A 121 38.28 26.43 19.50
C ILE A 121 39.53 27.14 18.95
N ALA A 122 39.60 27.34 17.63
CA ALA A 122 40.73 28.03 17.01
C ALA A 122 40.88 29.48 17.52
N VAL A 123 39.76 30.20 17.65
CA VAL A 123 39.74 31.57 18.18
C VAL A 123 40.18 31.61 19.64
N SER A 124 39.69 30.69 20.48
CA SER A 124 40.04 30.66 21.90
C SER A 124 41.51 30.28 22.12
N VAL A 125 42.04 29.31 21.38
CA VAL A 125 43.47 28.96 21.41
C VAL A 125 44.33 30.12 20.93
N GLY A 126 43.95 30.76 19.81
CA GLY A 126 44.67 31.93 19.28
C GLY A 126 44.67 33.12 20.25
N ALA A 127 43.53 33.41 20.88
CA ALA A 127 43.41 34.46 21.89
C ALA A 127 44.26 34.16 23.14
N LEU A 128 44.27 32.90 23.59
CA LEU A 128 45.05 32.48 24.75
C LEU A 128 46.56 32.58 24.46
N TRP A 129 47.00 32.17 23.27
CA TRP A 129 48.39 32.36 22.84
C TRP A 129 48.76 33.84 22.75
N TYR A 130 47.90 34.69 22.19
CA TYR A 130 48.17 36.13 22.08
C TYR A 130 48.29 36.84 23.44
N LEU A 131 47.53 36.37 24.46
CA LEU A 131 47.52 36.99 25.79
C LEU A 131 48.66 36.51 26.71
N PHE A 132 49.16 35.29 26.50
CA PHE A 132 50.18 34.66 27.37
C PHE A 132 51.52 34.39 26.69
N GLY A 133 51.65 34.68 25.39
CA GLY A 133 52.86 34.52 24.59
C GLY A 133 53.60 35.82 24.33
#